data_AF-A0A960INU2-F1
#
_entry.id   AF-A0A960INU2-F1
#
_cell.length_a   1.000
_cell.length_b   1.000
_cell.length_c   1.000
_cell.angle_alpha   90.00
_cell.angle_beta   90.00
_cell.angle_gamma   90.00
#
_symmetry.space_group_name_H-M   'P 1'
#
loop_
_entity.id
_entity.type
_entity.pdbx_description
1 polymer ?
#
loop_
_entity_poly.entity_id
_entity_poly.type
_entity_poly.pdbx_seq_one_letter_code
_entity_poly.pdbx_strand_id
1 'polypeptide(L)'
;MTSGRRARGSRLAGVLAAAALLGAGASAYESDQYSNRLVDLPDSIEVLDARVNDALAEVAAEWRGPEERWQFARKVYWKLGGLHWVDHIERWAMDSDQVAKLPQRKHDSIFSGAPMHVTRVNWFFGVGPTLRLAGSFVGSDKLGHFFSQGIKYYASHLLGWGDDHVLGRGRFNERWLFGQLTTSVYSNADLVANYEGYRFYRSLYEEGIVPGKGPIVAFRDGRAEILRP
;
A
#
# COMPACT_ATOMS: atom_id res chain seq x y z
N MET A 1 27.79 -39.73 53.79
CA MET A 1 28.17 -39.12 52.50
C MET A 1 26.98 -39.26 51.54
N THR A 2 26.09 -38.26 51.55
CA THR A 2 25.71 -37.38 50.41
C THR A 2 24.86 -38.09 49.34
N SER A 3 23.52 -38.07 49.47
CA SER A 3 22.61 -37.08 48.83
C SER A 3 22.68 -37.09 47.31
N GLY A 4 21.83 -37.90 46.67
CA GLY A 4 21.60 -37.92 45.22
C GLY A 4 20.25 -37.30 44.86
N ARG A 5 20.10 -35.97 45.03
CA ARG A 5 19.04 -35.19 44.35
C ARG A 5 19.66 -34.52 43.12
N ARG A 6 19.07 -34.77 41.95
CA ARG A 6 18.48 -33.73 41.06
C ARG A 6 18.10 -34.36 39.72
N ALA A 7 16.80 -34.48 39.51
CA ALA A 7 16.19 -34.49 38.19
C ALA A 7 16.67 -33.25 37.41
N ARG A 8 17.14 -33.45 36.17
CA ARG A 8 17.27 -32.38 35.18
C ARG A 8 16.15 -32.56 34.16
N GLY A 9 14.97 -32.04 34.52
CA GLY A 9 13.92 -31.74 33.58
C GLY A 9 14.26 -30.50 32.75
N SER A 10 13.66 -30.46 31.56
CA SER A 10 13.39 -29.29 30.72
C SER A 10 14.57 -28.43 30.24
N ARG A 11 15.24 -28.90 29.19
CA ARG A 11 15.81 -28.02 28.15
C ARG A 11 15.01 -28.20 26.86
N LEU A 12 13.87 -27.52 26.75
CA LEU A 12 13.12 -27.33 25.49
C LEU A 12 12.06 -26.24 25.73
N ALA A 13 12.53 -25.00 25.93
CA ALA A 13 11.68 -23.81 26.02
C ALA A 13 12.30 -22.65 25.26
N GLY A 14 12.85 -22.91 24.06
CA GLY A 14 13.53 -21.87 23.30
C GLY A 14 13.68 -22.21 21.83
N VAL A 15 12.57 -22.29 21.09
CA VAL A 15 12.58 -22.16 19.61
C VAL A 15 11.33 -21.45 19.03
N LEU A 16 10.18 -21.39 19.70
CA LEU A 16 8.94 -20.88 19.08
C LEU A 16 8.65 -19.38 19.29
N ALA A 17 9.63 -18.50 19.04
CA ALA A 17 9.40 -17.05 19.07
C ALA A 17 10.25 -16.27 18.03
N ALA A 18 10.54 -16.86 16.87
CA ALA A 18 11.30 -16.22 15.80
C ALA A 18 10.53 -16.12 14.46
N ALA A 19 9.20 -16.22 14.48
CA ALA A 19 8.35 -16.16 13.27
C ALA A 19 7.36 -14.98 13.25
N ALA A 20 7.56 -13.95 14.09
CA ALA A 20 6.68 -12.77 14.17
C ALA A 20 7.39 -11.44 13.87
N LEU A 21 8.51 -11.46 13.14
CA LEU A 21 9.29 -10.26 12.78
C LEU A 21 9.53 -10.08 11.28
N LEU A 22 8.74 -10.73 10.42
CA LEU A 22 8.63 -10.33 9.02
C LEU A 22 7.53 -9.27 8.89
N GLY A 23 7.67 -8.19 9.65
CA GLY A 23 7.02 -6.93 9.32
C GLY A 23 7.70 -6.38 8.07
N ALA A 24 7.22 -6.80 6.90
CA ALA A 24 7.56 -6.14 5.65
C ALA A 24 7.01 -4.70 5.72
N GLY A 25 7.86 -3.79 6.19
CA GLY A 25 7.63 -2.37 6.12
C GLY A 25 7.50 -1.98 4.66
N ALA A 26 6.33 -1.47 4.29
CA ALA A 26 6.27 -0.53 3.19
C ALA A 26 6.95 0.74 3.71
N SER A 27 8.07 1.12 3.13
CA SER A 27 8.78 2.34 3.50
C SER A 27 8.19 3.47 2.68
N ALA A 28 7.55 4.43 3.35
CA ALA A 28 7.03 5.62 2.70
C ALA A 28 8.19 6.56 2.34
N TYR A 29 8.14 7.17 1.16
CA TYR A 29 9.00 8.31 0.83
C TYR A 29 8.37 9.57 1.46
N GLU A 30 9.17 10.52 1.94
CA GLU A 30 8.61 11.85 2.16
C GLU A 30 8.40 12.49 0.78
N SER A 31 7.33 13.25 0.59
CA SER A 31 7.06 13.98 -0.65
C SER A 31 6.87 15.47 -0.34
N ASP A 32 7.24 16.32 -1.29
CA ASP A 32 7.17 17.79 -1.15
C ASP A 32 6.20 18.38 -2.17
N GLN A 33 4.97 18.64 -1.73
CA GLN A 33 3.97 19.31 -2.55
C GLN A 33 4.06 20.85 -2.47
N TYR A 34 4.94 21.42 -1.64
CA TYR A 34 4.98 22.85 -1.37
C TYR A 34 5.89 23.61 -2.34
N SER A 35 7.05 23.04 -2.65
CA SER A 35 8.09 23.71 -3.47
C SER A 35 7.64 23.97 -4.91
N ASN A 36 6.77 23.10 -5.46
CA ASN A 36 6.27 23.20 -6.82
C ASN A 36 4.74 23.41 -6.89
N ARG A 37 4.10 23.91 -5.82
CA ARG A 37 2.63 23.98 -5.71
C ARG A 37 1.92 24.83 -6.76
N LEU A 38 2.65 25.70 -7.46
CA LEU A 38 2.14 26.58 -8.51
C LEU A 38 2.45 26.08 -9.93
N VAL A 39 3.23 25.01 -10.05
CA VAL A 39 3.56 24.42 -11.35
C VAL A 39 2.32 23.69 -11.85
N ASP A 40 1.83 24.05 -13.03
CA ASP A 40 0.75 23.30 -13.66
C ASP A 40 1.30 21.97 -14.17
N LEU A 41 0.67 20.88 -13.74
CA LEU A 41 1.04 19.52 -14.09
C LEU A 41 -0.20 18.83 -14.66
N PRO A 42 -0.10 18.14 -15.82
CA PRO A 42 -1.18 17.33 -16.34
C PRO A 42 -1.66 16.30 -15.31
N ASP A 43 -2.97 16.08 -15.26
CA ASP A 43 -3.54 15.05 -14.40
C ASP A 43 -3.18 13.65 -14.93
N SER A 44 -2.79 12.77 -14.03
CA SER A 44 -2.37 11.40 -14.34
C SER A 44 -3.51 10.38 -14.19
N ILE A 45 -4.72 10.82 -13.86
CA ILE A 45 -5.86 9.91 -13.61
C ILE A 45 -6.12 8.96 -14.78
N GLU A 46 -6.19 9.45 -16.02
CA GLU A 46 -6.49 8.61 -17.18
C GLU A 46 -5.41 7.55 -17.42
N VAL A 47 -4.14 7.95 -17.28
CA VAL A 47 -2.97 7.09 -17.49
C VAL A 47 -2.86 6.02 -16.39
N LEU A 48 -3.12 6.40 -15.14
CA LEU A 48 -3.10 5.47 -14.01
C LEU A 48 -4.31 4.53 -14.01
N ASP A 49 -5.51 5.03 -14.34
CA ASP A 49 -6.71 4.20 -14.48
C ASP A 49 -6.55 3.18 -15.60
N ALA A 50 -6.01 3.58 -16.75
CA ALA A 50 -5.69 2.65 -17.84
C ALA A 50 -4.75 1.54 -17.37
N ARG A 51 -3.68 1.89 -16.63
CA ARG A 51 -2.72 0.91 -16.11
C ARG A 51 -3.35 -0.08 -15.12
N VAL A 52 -4.25 0.39 -14.25
CA VAL A 52 -4.97 -0.46 -13.30
C VAL A 52 -5.96 -1.37 -14.04
N ASN A 53 -6.66 -0.83 -15.03
CA ASN A 53 -7.62 -1.57 -15.84
C ASN A 53 -6.96 -2.65 -16.69
N ASP A 54 -5.79 -2.38 -17.26
CA ASP A 54 -4.99 -3.40 -17.95
C ASP A 54 -4.65 -4.57 -17.02
N ALA A 55 -4.20 -4.27 -15.79
CA ALA A 55 -3.89 -5.31 -14.81
C ALA A 55 -5.12 -6.13 -14.41
N LEU A 56 -6.29 -5.48 -14.25
CA LEU A 56 -7.55 -6.17 -13.96
C LEU A 56 -7.97 -7.08 -15.13
N ALA A 57 -7.90 -6.56 -16.36
CA ALA A 57 -8.24 -7.29 -17.57
C ALA A 57 -7.33 -8.51 -17.78
N GLU A 58 -6.02 -8.36 -17.57
CA GLU A 58 -5.05 -9.46 -17.62
C GLU A 58 -5.41 -10.56 -16.61
N VAL A 59 -5.65 -10.19 -15.34
CA VAL A 59 -6.00 -11.17 -14.29
C VAL A 59 -7.32 -11.87 -14.59
N ALA A 60 -8.32 -11.13 -15.10
CA ALA A 60 -9.61 -11.70 -15.48
C ALA A 60 -9.51 -12.66 -16.67
N ALA A 61 -8.74 -12.30 -17.70
CA ALA A 61 -8.53 -13.12 -18.89
C ALA A 61 -7.85 -14.46 -18.56
N GLU A 62 -6.92 -14.45 -17.61
CA GLU A 62 -6.22 -15.65 -17.12
C GLU A 62 -7.05 -16.47 -16.11
N TRP A 63 -8.14 -15.93 -15.57
CA TRP A 63 -8.89 -16.58 -14.49
C TRP A 63 -9.66 -17.81 -14.98
N ARG A 64 -9.39 -18.96 -14.35
CA ARG A 64 -10.13 -20.22 -14.56
C ARG A 64 -10.40 -20.85 -13.21
N GLY A 65 -11.67 -21.06 -12.89
CA GLY A 65 -12.10 -21.66 -11.64
C GLY A 65 -13.21 -20.88 -10.93
N PRO A 66 -13.62 -21.33 -9.73
CA PRO A 66 -14.72 -20.73 -8.98
C PRO A 66 -14.42 -19.29 -8.55
N GLU A 67 -15.43 -18.64 -7.98
CA GLU A 67 -15.29 -17.34 -7.33
C GLU A 67 -14.38 -17.44 -6.10
N GLU A 68 -13.18 -16.86 -6.21
CA GLU A 68 -12.20 -16.78 -5.12
C GLU A 68 -11.72 -15.33 -4.95
N ARG A 69 -12.55 -14.51 -4.30
CA ARG A 69 -12.34 -13.05 -4.15
C ARG A 69 -10.96 -12.67 -3.63
N TRP A 70 -10.49 -13.38 -2.60
CA TRP A 70 -9.16 -13.15 -2.03
C TRP A 70 -8.05 -13.44 -3.04
N GLN A 71 -8.13 -14.59 -3.72
CA GLN A 71 -7.10 -14.99 -4.67
C GLN A 71 -7.06 -14.08 -5.89
N PHE A 72 -8.22 -13.67 -6.42
CA PHE A 72 -8.31 -12.71 -7.50
C PHE A 72 -7.72 -11.36 -7.08
N ALA A 73 -8.14 -10.81 -5.93
CA ALA A 73 -7.58 -9.57 -5.39
C ALA A 73 -6.06 -9.65 -5.19
N ARG A 74 -5.56 -10.80 -4.70
CA ARG A 74 -4.13 -11.04 -4.53
C ARG A 74 -3.38 -11.08 -5.86
N LYS A 75 -3.97 -11.65 -6.92
CA LYS A 75 -3.36 -11.61 -8.27
C LYS A 75 -3.28 -10.19 -8.82
N VAL A 76 -4.33 -9.39 -8.64
CA VAL A 76 -4.33 -7.96 -9.00
C VAL A 76 -3.23 -7.23 -8.23
N TYR A 77 -3.12 -7.47 -6.92
CA TYR A 77 -2.02 -6.94 -6.10
C TYR A 77 -0.65 -7.35 -6.63
N TRP A 78 -0.41 -8.60 -7.02
CA TRP A 78 0.89 -8.99 -7.56
C TRP A 78 1.25 -8.33 -8.89
N LYS A 79 0.25 -7.91 -9.67
CA LYS A 79 0.47 -7.15 -10.91
C LYS A 79 0.83 -5.69 -10.63
N LEU A 80 0.16 -5.05 -9.67
CA LEU A 80 0.25 -3.61 -9.41
C LEU A 80 1.15 -3.25 -8.21
N GLY A 81 1.04 -4.01 -7.12
CA GLY A 81 1.88 -3.91 -5.94
C GLY A 81 3.24 -4.60 -6.12
N GLY A 82 4.02 -4.71 -5.04
CA GLY A 82 5.31 -5.39 -5.06
C GLY A 82 5.71 -6.01 -3.72
N LEU A 83 6.61 -6.99 -3.78
CA LEU A 83 7.35 -7.48 -2.62
C LEU A 83 8.57 -6.58 -2.41
N HIS A 84 8.50 -5.72 -1.39
CA HIS A 84 9.54 -4.82 -0.87
C HIS A 84 9.71 -3.43 -1.53
N TRP A 85 9.76 -2.42 -0.64
CA TRP A 85 10.20 -1.02 -0.77
C TRP A 85 9.53 -0.09 -1.80
N VAL A 86 9.14 -0.56 -2.99
CA VAL A 86 8.46 0.24 -4.04
C VAL A 86 7.55 -0.69 -4.86
N ASP A 87 6.28 -0.33 -4.98
CA ASP A 87 5.30 -1.13 -5.72
C ASP A 87 5.52 -1.06 -7.24
N HIS A 88 5.06 -2.06 -8.02
CA HIS A 88 5.28 -2.08 -9.47
C HIS A 88 4.68 -0.86 -10.18
N ILE A 89 3.47 -0.45 -9.77
CA ILE A 89 2.81 0.74 -10.31
C ILE A 89 3.53 2.02 -9.89
N GLU A 90 4.05 2.08 -8.66
CA GLU A 90 4.82 3.21 -8.17
C GLU A 90 6.11 3.37 -8.99
N ARG A 91 6.89 2.29 -9.12
CA ARG A 91 8.11 2.28 -9.94
C ARG A 91 7.81 2.66 -11.39
N TRP A 92 6.76 2.08 -11.97
CA TRP A 92 6.34 2.42 -13.31
C TRP A 92 5.96 3.90 -13.45
N ALA A 93 5.21 4.47 -12.51
CA ALA A 93 4.85 5.88 -12.54
C ALA A 93 6.10 6.79 -12.38
N MET A 94 7.05 6.37 -11.54
CA MET A 94 8.33 7.06 -11.36
C MET A 94 9.20 7.04 -12.62
N ASP A 95 9.14 5.99 -13.43
CA ASP A 95 10.00 5.82 -14.61
C ASP A 95 9.33 6.25 -15.93
N SER A 96 8.00 6.11 -16.05
CA SER A 96 7.23 6.33 -17.27
C SER A 96 7.19 7.81 -17.69
N ASP A 97 7.47 8.08 -18.96
CA ASP A 97 7.31 9.40 -19.59
C ASP A 97 5.84 9.82 -19.77
N GLN A 98 4.92 8.85 -19.69
CA GLN A 98 3.47 9.09 -19.77
C GLN A 98 2.91 9.72 -18.49
N VAL A 99 3.62 9.60 -17.37
CA VAL A 99 3.21 10.18 -16.08
C VAL A 99 3.97 11.47 -15.88
N ALA A 100 3.28 12.59 -16.05
CA ALA A 100 3.81 13.90 -15.73
C ALA A 100 4.12 13.98 -14.23
N LYS A 101 5.34 14.35 -13.90
CA LYS A 101 5.84 14.32 -12.53
C LYS A 101 6.82 15.45 -12.29
N LEU A 102 6.78 15.96 -11.07
CA LEU A 102 7.71 16.96 -10.57
C LEU A 102 8.84 16.22 -9.87
N PRO A 103 10.07 16.29 -10.42
CA PRO A 103 11.21 15.67 -9.76
C PRO A 103 11.46 16.39 -8.44
N GLN A 104 11.46 15.64 -7.34
CA GLN A 104 11.78 16.18 -6.04
C GLN A 104 13.19 15.74 -5.69
N ARG A 105 14.13 16.68 -5.73
CA ARG A 105 15.50 16.45 -5.29
C ARG A 105 15.62 16.94 -3.85
N LYS A 106 16.34 16.19 -3.02
CA LYS A 106 16.55 16.55 -1.60
C LYS A 106 17.03 17.99 -1.40
N HIS A 107 17.90 18.48 -2.28
CA HIS A 107 18.44 19.84 -2.23
C HIS A 107 17.44 20.93 -2.65
N ASP A 108 16.44 20.58 -3.46
CA ASP A 108 15.44 21.51 -4.00
C ASP A 108 14.11 21.45 -3.21
N SER A 109 14.05 20.63 -2.15
CA SER A 109 12.85 20.41 -1.35
C SER A 109 12.82 21.25 -0.07
N ILE A 110 11.64 21.33 0.57
CA ILE A 110 11.46 21.92 1.91
C ILE A 110 12.30 21.25 2.99
N PHE A 111 12.83 20.04 2.71
CA PHE A 111 13.71 19.31 3.61
C PHE A 111 15.19 19.70 3.45
N SER A 112 15.49 20.68 2.59
CA SER A 112 16.84 21.24 2.46
C SER A 112 17.31 21.81 3.81
N GLY A 113 18.48 21.36 4.28
CA GLY A 113 19.05 21.78 5.56
C GLY A 113 18.50 21.08 6.81
N ALA A 114 17.51 20.18 6.69
CA ALA A 114 17.01 19.43 7.84
C ALA A 114 18.08 18.45 8.38
N PRO A 115 18.24 18.32 9.72
CA PRO A 115 19.25 17.43 10.30
C PRO A 115 19.02 15.97 9.91
N MET A 116 20.11 15.22 9.69
CA MET A 116 20.05 13.80 9.26
C MET A 116 19.24 12.89 10.19
N HIS A 117 19.07 13.24 11.47
CA HIS A 117 18.25 12.48 12.40
C HIS A 117 16.74 12.69 12.20
N VAL A 118 16.34 13.80 11.57
CA VAL A 118 14.94 14.11 11.21
C VAL A 118 14.59 13.53 9.85
N THR A 119 15.52 13.58 8.87
CA THR A 119 15.30 13.11 7.49
C THR A 119 15.88 11.71 7.25
N ARG A 120 15.85 10.81 8.24
CA ARG A 120 16.49 9.48 8.13
C ARG A 120 15.89 8.67 6.99
N VAL A 121 14.58 8.76 6.82
CA VAL A 121 13.84 8.09 5.74
C VAL A 121 14.20 8.72 4.40
N ASN A 122 14.18 10.04 4.31
CA ASN A 122 14.65 10.77 3.13
C ASN A 122 16.10 10.48 2.71
N TRP A 123 16.97 10.04 3.63
CA TRP A 123 18.35 9.67 3.31
C TRP A 123 18.48 8.24 2.77
N PHE A 124 17.67 7.30 3.28
CA PHE A 124 17.68 5.91 2.82
C PHE A 124 16.78 5.64 1.61
N PHE A 125 15.71 6.42 1.47
CA PHE A 125 14.66 6.19 0.47
C PHE A 125 14.60 7.32 -0.57
N GLY A 126 14.98 8.55 -0.24
CA GLY A 126 14.83 9.70 -1.14
C GLY A 126 13.46 10.37 -1.00
N VAL A 127 13.22 11.41 -1.80
CA VAL A 127 11.93 12.12 -1.85
C VAL A 127 11.18 11.63 -3.10
N GLY A 128 9.98 11.07 -2.91
CA GLY A 128 9.19 10.53 -4.01
C GLY A 128 8.75 11.65 -4.95
N PRO A 129 8.78 11.46 -6.28
CA PRO A 129 8.26 12.46 -7.20
C PRO A 129 6.79 12.76 -6.89
N THR A 130 6.40 14.01 -7.13
CA THR A 130 5.01 14.43 -6.98
C THR A 130 4.32 14.37 -8.33
N LEU A 131 3.15 13.75 -8.36
CA LEU A 131 2.27 13.69 -9.53
C LEU A 131 0.94 14.36 -9.21
N ARG A 132 0.17 14.71 -10.24
CA ARG A 132 -1.20 15.19 -10.09
C ARG A 132 -2.15 14.03 -10.35
N LEU A 133 -3.01 13.72 -9.40
CA LEU A 133 -3.98 12.64 -9.48
C LEU A 133 -5.34 13.16 -9.02
N ALA A 134 -6.34 13.09 -9.89
CA ALA A 134 -7.71 13.48 -9.61
C ALA A 134 -7.80 14.92 -9.03
N GLY A 135 -7.05 15.84 -9.63
CA GLY A 135 -6.98 17.25 -9.26
C GLY A 135 -6.06 17.57 -8.07
N SER A 136 -5.45 16.58 -7.43
CA SER A 136 -4.62 16.76 -6.22
C SER A 136 -3.16 16.42 -6.49
N PHE A 137 -2.24 17.15 -5.87
CA PHE A 137 -0.82 16.76 -5.87
C PHE A 137 -0.59 15.65 -4.83
N VAL A 138 -0.04 14.53 -5.28
CA VAL A 138 0.15 13.31 -4.50
C VAL A 138 1.58 12.83 -4.67
N GLY A 139 2.22 12.39 -3.58
CA GLY A 139 3.52 11.70 -3.66
C GLY A 139 3.37 10.31 -4.28
N SER A 140 4.30 9.90 -5.13
CA SER A 140 4.25 8.59 -5.80
C SER A 140 4.13 7.41 -4.82
N ASP A 141 4.69 7.55 -3.62
CA ASP A 141 4.65 6.58 -2.53
C ASP A 141 3.21 6.23 -2.09
N LYS A 142 2.27 7.17 -2.26
CA LYS A 142 0.85 6.94 -1.94
C LYS A 142 0.21 5.88 -2.84
N LEU A 143 0.73 5.68 -4.06
CA LEU A 143 0.30 4.57 -4.91
C LEU A 143 0.65 3.23 -4.26
N GLY A 144 1.84 3.12 -3.67
CA GLY A 144 2.24 1.92 -2.93
C GLY A 144 1.36 1.68 -1.71
N HIS A 145 1.07 2.74 -0.94
CA HIS A 145 0.13 2.66 0.18
C HIS A 145 -1.26 2.16 -0.23
N PHE A 146 -1.79 2.68 -1.34
CA PHE A 146 -3.08 2.29 -1.89
C PHE A 146 -3.16 0.77 -2.16
N PHE A 147 -2.20 0.20 -2.89
CA PHE A 147 -2.27 -1.23 -3.22
C PHE A 147 -1.80 -2.14 -2.08
N SER A 148 -0.67 -1.82 -1.43
CA SER A 148 -0.04 -2.68 -0.42
C SER A 148 -0.69 -2.64 0.95
N GLN A 149 -1.19 -1.48 1.41
CA GLN A 149 -1.93 -1.43 2.67
C GLN A 149 -3.41 -1.70 2.45
N GLY A 150 -3.97 -1.25 1.32
CA GLY A 150 -5.35 -1.53 0.95
C GLY A 150 -5.68 -3.03 0.96
N ILE A 151 -4.80 -3.89 0.42
CA ILE A 151 -5.04 -5.34 0.42
C ILE A 151 -5.01 -5.95 1.82
N LYS A 152 -4.21 -5.39 2.74
CA LYS A 152 -4.15 -5.86 4.14
C LYS A 152 -5.45 -5.51 4.87
N TYR A 153 -5.98 -4.31 4.64
CA TYR A 153 -7.27 -3.88 5.20
C TYR A 153 -8.41 -4.73 4.64
N TYR A 154 -8.36 -5.01 3.34
CA TYR A 154 -9.30 -5.91 2.70
C TYR A 154 -9.22 -7.35 3.25
N ALA A 155 -8.02 -7.86 3.51
CA ALA A 155 -7.85 -9.16 4.17
C ALA A 155 -8.49 -9.17 5.57
N SER A 156 -8.31 -8.12 6.36
CA SER A 156 -8.97 -7.98 7.66
C SER A 156 -10.50 -7.92 7.54
N HIS A 157 -11.04 -7.22 6.54
CA HIS A 157 -12.48 -7.21 6.24
C HIS A 157 -13.01 -8.60 5.90
N LEU A 158 -12.30 -9.37 5.07
CA LEU A 158 -12.67 -10.76 4.76
C LEU A 158 -12.63 -11.70 5.98
N LEU A 159 -11.85 -11.36 7.01
CA LEU A 159 -11.84 -12.05 8.31
C LEU A 159 -12.99 -11.63 9.24
N GLY A 160 -13.92 -10.78 8.77
CA GLY A 160 -15.10 -10.34 9.51
C GLY A 160 -14.83 -9.20 10.50
N TRP A 161 -13.73 -8.48 10.35
CA TRP A 161 -13.45 -7.33 11.21
C TRP A 161 -14.34 -6.15 10.80
N GLY A 162 -14.98 -5.50 11.78
CA GLY A 162 -15.77 -4.30 11.52
C GLY A 162 -14.90 -3.16 10.99
N ASP A 163 -15.49 -2.30 10.15
CA ASP A 163 -14.79 -1.17 9.50
C ASP A 163 -14.05 -0.28 10.51
N ASP A 164 -14.66 0.00 11.66
CA ASP A 164 -14.03 0.77 12.75
C ASP A 164 -12.75 0.11 13.29
N HIS A 165 -12.71 -1.22 13.32
CA HIS A 165 -11.54 -1.97 13.76
C HIS A 165 -10.47 -2.01 12.68
N VAL A 166 -10.84 -2.20 11.41
CA VAL A 166 -9.92 -2.14 10.26
C VAL A 166 -9.22 -0.77 10.22
N LEU A 167 -9.99 0.31 10.36
CA LEU A 167 -9.48 1.69 10.34
C LEU A 167 -8.73 2.06 11.64
N GLY A 168 -9.25 1.63 12.79
CA GLY A 168 -8.67 1.90 14.10
C GLY A 168 -7.30 1.23 14.30
N ARG A 169 -7.12 0.01 13.78
CA ARG A 169 -5.83 -0.67 13.79
C ARG A 169 -4.83 -0.04 12.81
N GLY A 170 -5.30 0.52 11.70
CA GLY A 170 -4.51 1.40 10.84
C GLY A 170 -3.87 2.55 11.62
N ARG A 171 -4.70 3.29 12.37
CA ARG A 171 -4.25 4.41 13.23
C ARG A 171 -3.31 3.95 14.35
N PHE A 172 -3.53 2.77 14.93
CA PHE A 172 -2.69 2.24 16.03
C PHE A 172 -1.35 1.70 15.53
N ASN A 173 -1.33 0.95 14.42
CA ASN A 173 -0.10 0.46 13.78
C ASN A 173 0.72 1.60 13.19
N GLU A 174 0.11 2.64 12.62
CA GLU A 174 0.83 3.86 12.20
C GLU A 174 1.46 4.58 13.38
N ARG A 175 0.70 4.80 14.47
CA ARG A 175 1.24 5.46 15.68
C ARG A 175 2.40 4.70 16.30
N TRP A 176 2.38 3.36 16.26
CA TRP A 176 3.34 2.54 17.00
C TRP A 176 4.51 2.04 16.14
N LEU A 177 4.25 1.54 14.93
CA LEU A 177 5.29 0.96 14.06
C LEU A 177 6.03 2.03 13.23
N PHE A 178 5.31 3.05 12.75
CA PHE A 178 5.87 4.09 11.88
C PHE A 178 6.26 5.37 12.65
N GLY A 179 5.50 5.72 13.70
CA GLY A 179 5.83 6.83 14.59
C GLY A 179 7.19 6.71 15.29
N GLN A 180 7.66 5.48 15.56
CA GLN A 180 8.97 5.24 16.19
C GLN A 180 10.13 5.00 15.21
N LEU A 181 9.89 4.50 13.99
CA LEU A 181 10.97 4.06 13.09
C LEU A 181 11.23 4.97 11.89
N THR A 182 10.29 5.82 11.46
CA THR A 182 10.37 6.45 10.14
C THR A 182 10.06 7.96 10.13
N THR A 183 10.54 8.74 11.11
CA THR A 183 10.50 10.24 11.20
C THR A 183 9.46 10.89 12.13
N SER A 184 8.60 10.11 12.79
CA SER A 184 7.61 10.64 13.74
C SER A 184 6.57 11.62 13.16
N VAL A 185 6.46 11.75 11.83
CA VAL A 185 5.40 12.53 11.18
C VAL A 185 4.24 11.62 10.76
N TYR A 186 3.07 11.90 11.32
CA TYR A 186 1.81 11.27 10.95
C TYR A 186 1.29 11.93 9.67
N SER A 187 1.13 11.15 8.59
CA SER A 187 0.71 11.66 7.29
C SER A 187 -0.75 11.27 7.03
N ASN A 188 -1.66 12.26 7.09
CA ASN A 188 -3.07 12.06 6.74
C ASN A 188 -3.25 11.52 5.32
N ALA A 189 -2.32 11.82 4.41
CA ALA A 189 -2.35 11.33 3.05
C ALA A 189 -2.12 9.80 2.96
N ASP A 190 -1.31 9.23 3.87
CA ASP A 190 -1.14 7.77 3.93
C ASP A 190 -2.40 7.06 4.40
N LEU A 191 -3.08 7.63 5.40
CA LEU A 191 -4.37 7.09 5.85
C LEU A 191 -5.43 7.10 4.76
N VAL A 192 -5.52 8.21 4.02
CA VAL A 192 -6.44 8.33 2.88
C VAL A 192 -6.07 7.31 1.82
N ALA A 193 -4.78 7.18 1.44
CA ALA A 193 -4.34 6.20 0.46
C ALA A 193 -4.66 4.76 0.88
N ASN A 194 -4.35 4.39 2.13
CA ASN A 194 -4.65 3.06 2.68
C ASN A 194 -6.18 2.78 2.65
N TYR A 195 -6.99 3.77 3.03
CA TYR A 195 -8.45 3.65 3.07
C TYR A 195 -9.07 3.57 1.68
N GLU A 196 -8.64 4.40 0.73
CA GLU A 196 -9.13 4.34 -0.64
C GLU A 196 -8.67 3.06 -1.33
N GLY A 197 -7.48 2.56 -1.01
CA GLY A 197 -7.03 1.23 -1.43
C GLY A 197 -7.92 0.10 -0.89
N TYR A 198 -8.30 0.16 0.38
CA TYR A 198 -9.27 -0.76 0.97
C TYR A 198 -10.61 -0.72 0.24
N ARG A 199 -11.13 0.47 -0.04
CA ARG A 199 -12.37 0.67 -0.82
C ARG A 199 -12.23 0.11 -2.23
N PHE A 200 -11.09 0.30 -2.88
CA PHE A 200 -10.83 -0.28 -4.20
C PHE A 200 -11.00 -1.80 -4.19
N TYR A 201 -10.35 -2.52 -3.27
CA TYR A 201 -10.47 -3.98 -3.20
C TYR A 201 -11.89 -4.45 -2.86
N ARG A 202 -12.66 -3.69 -2.07
CA ARG A 202 -14.09 -3.98 -1.88
C ARG A 202 -14.89 -3.74 -3.14
N SER A 203 -14.62 -2.64 -3.85
CA SER A 203 -15.31 -2.28 -5.09
C SER A 203 -15.10 -3.28 -6.23
N LEU A 204 -14.11 -4.18 -6.11
CA LEU A 204 -13.97 -5.32 -7.00
C LEU A 204 -15.25 -6.17 -7.03
N TYR A 205 -15.96 -6.31 -5.90
CA TYR A 205 -17.05 -7.27 -5.74
C TYR A 205 -18.31 -6.69 -5.09
N GLU A 206 -18.22 -5.53 -4.46
CA GLU A 206 -19.30 -4.90 -3.70
C GLU A 206 -19.85 -3.67 -4.44
N GLU A 207 -21.18 -3.55 -4.46
CA GLU A 207 -21.88 -2.38 -4.98
C GLU A 207 -21.87 -1.23 -3.98
N GLY A 208 -21.95 0.01 -4.48
CA GLY A 208 -22.16 1.18 -3.62
C GLY A 208 -20.94 1.60 -2.80
N ILE A 209 -19.80 0.90 -2.92
CA ILE A 209 -18.53 1.34 -2.33
C ILE A 209 -18.17 2.73 -2.87
N VAL A 210 -18.34 2.92 -4.17
CA VAL A 210 -18.42 4.26 -4.78
C VAL A 210 -19.88 4.51 -5.12
N PRO A 211 -20.50 5.61 -4.66
CA PRO A 211 -21.91 5.89 -4.90
C PRO A 211 -22.26 5.80 -6.40
N GLY A 212 -23.32 5.05 -6.70
CA GLY A 212 -23.80 4.86 -8.08
C GLY A 212 -22.98 3.90 -8.94
N LYS A 213 -21.95 3.24 -8.40
CA LYS A 213 -21.13 2.27 -9.13
C LYS A 213 -21.37 0.83 -8.66
N GLY A 214 -21.50 -0.08 -9.62
CA GLY A 214 -21.56 -1.53 -9.39
C GLY A 214 -20.20 -2.15 -9.07
N PRO A 215 -20.11 -3.48 -8.90
CA PRO A 215 -18.83 -4.17 -8.74
C PRO A 215 -18.01 -4.05 -10.03
N ILE A 216 -16.69 -4.13 -9.91
CA ILE A 216 -15.78 -4.12 -11.06
C ILE A 216 -15.72 -5.49 -11.72
N VAL A 217 -15.86 -6.57 -10.94
CA VAL A 217 -15.68 -7.96 -11.40
C VAL A 217 -16.87 -8.81 -11.01
N ALA A 218 -17.32 -9.66 -11.92
CA ALA A 218 -18.23 -10.77 -11.63
C ALA A 218 -17.62 -12.11 -12.05
N PHE A 219 -18.05 -13.19 -11.41
CA PHE A 219 -17.66 -14.54 -11.77
C PHE A 219 -18.83 -15.27 -12.42
N ARG A 220 -18.62 -15.82 -13.62
CA ARG A 220 -19.63 -16.56 -14.40
C ARG A 220 -18.98 -17.76 -15.06
N ASP A 221 -19.58 -18.94 -14.90
CA ASP A 221 -19.14 -20.20 -15.53
C ASP A 221 -17.63 -20.49 -15.36
N GLY A 222 -17.10 -20.21 -14.16
CA GLY A 222 -15.69 -20.42 -13.85
C GLY A 222 -14.72 -19.41 -14.49
N ARG A 223 -15.22 -18.25 -14.93
CA ARG A 223 -14.45 -17.13 -15.48
C ARG A 223 -14.72 -15.86 -14.71
N ALA A 224 -13.75 -14.94 -14.72
CA ALA A 224 -13.94 -13.58 -14.23
C ALA A 224 -14.24 -12.65 -15.40
N GLU A 225 -15.24 -11.78 -15.24
CA GLU A 225 -15.67 -10.78 -16.22
C GLU A 225 -15.52 -9.38 -15.60
N ILE A 226 -14.86 -8.48 -16.32
CA ILE A 226 -14.81 -7.07 -15.95
C ILE A 226 -16.14 -6.43 -16.35
N LEU A 227 -16.90 -5.95 -15.36
CA LEU A 227 -18.21 -5.33 -15.55
C LEU A 227 -18.13 -3.84 -15.83
N ARG A 228 -17.09 -3.18 -15.33
CA ARG A 228 -16.77 -1.78 -15.65
C ARG A 228 -15.27 -1.52 -15.54
N PRO A 229 -14.73 -0.64 -16.40
CA PRO A 229 -13.40 -0.07 -16.20
C PRO A 229 -13.38 0.88 -15.01
#